data_AF-A0A958SW54-F1
#
_entry.id   AF-A0A958SW54-F1
#
_cell.length_a   1.000
_cell.length_b   1.000
_cell.length_c   1.000
_cell.angle_alpha   90.00
_cell.angle_beta   90.00
_cell.angle_gamma   90.00
#
_symmetry.space_group_name_H-M   'P 1'
#
loop_
_entity.id
_entity.type
_entity.pdbx_description
1 polymer ?
#
loop_
_entity_poly.entity_id
_entity_poly.type
_entity_poly.pdbx_seq_one_letter_code
_entity_poly.pdbx_strand_id
1 'polypeptide(L)'
;VIYNGEVYQGTETLLLAPDINTINQSIEDGFDDENLEVNVYFDDPEDEENYYLLKYYEEGDLLSSLEDVSDEFVNGNEIHDFYEKEDDEDSGEEAFVPGDVVEITLYAISERYYNYIKILNEQTDS
;
A
#
# COMPACT_ATOMS: atom_id res chain seq x y z
N VAL A 1 -18.83 7.69 8.39
CA VAL A 1 -18.48 9.07 8.81
C VAL A 1 -19.76 9.83 9.14
N ILE A 2 -19.78 10.67 10.18
CA ILE A 2 -20.88 11.65 10.33
C ILE A 2 -20.31 13.06 10.15
N TYR A 3 -20.82 13.76 9.14
CA TYR A 3 -20.44 15.12 8.78
C TYR A 3 -21.71 15.94 8.65
N ASN A 4 -21.77 17.10 9.32
CA ASN A 4 -22.96 17.96 9.36
C ASN A 4 -24.28 17.27 9.72
N GLY A 5 -24.24 16.20 10.52
CA GLY A 5 -25.43 15.44 10.93
C GLY A 5 -25.91 14.40 9.91
N GLU A 6 -25.22 14.25 8.78
CA GLU A 6 -25.46 13.18 7.81
C GLU A 6 -24.55 12.00 8.07
N VAL A 7 -25.12 10.79 8.02
CA VAL A 7 -24.39 9.53 8.21
C VAL A 7 -24.00 8.98 6.84
N TYR A 8 -22.71 8.97 6.57
CA TYR A 8 -22.10 8.34 5.40
C TYR A 8 -21.66 6.92 5.77
N GLN A 9 -22.22 5.91 5.11
CA GLN A 9 -21.85 4.50 5.24
C GLN A 9 -21.16 4.02 3.96
N GLY A 10 -19.92 3.54 4.10
CA GLY A 10 -19.24 2.75 3.07
C GLY A 10 -19.49 1.27 3.32
N THR A 11 -19.72 0.50 2.26
CA THR A 11 -19.72 -0.97 2.29
C THR A 11 -18.55 -1.46 1.46
N GLU A 12 -17.89 -2.54 1.87
CA GLU A 12 -16.83 -3.16 1.08
C GLU A 12 -17.03 -4.67 1.00
N THR A 13 -16.59 -5.27 -0.09
CA THR A 13 -16.59 -6.72 -0.27
C THR A 13 -15.15 -7.19 -0.27
N LEU A 14 -14.74 -7.90 0.79
CA LEU A 14 -13.43 -8.53 0.79
C LEU A 14 -13.39 -9.60 -0.30
N LEU A 15 -12.50 -9.41 -1.27
CA LEU A 15 -12.18 -10.39 -2.29
C LEU A 15 -11.07 -11.30 -1.78
N LEU A 16 -10.89 -12.46 -2.41
CA LEU A 16 -9.76 -13.33 -2.10
C LEU A 16 -8.50 -12.67 -2.64
N ALA A 17 -7.60 -12.28 -1.73
CA ALA A 17 -6.28 -11.78 -2.09
C ALA A 17 -5.38 -12.94 -2.57
N PRO A 18 -4.48 -12.70 -3.53
CA PRO A 18 -3.43 -13.65 -3.86
C PRO A 18 -2.45 -13.81 -2.69
N ASP A 19 -1.69 -14.90 -2.71
CA ASP A 19 -0.59 -15.09 -1.77
C ASP A 19 0.59 -14.19 -2.17
N ILE A 20 1.33 -13.67 -1.17
CA ILE A 20 2.57 -12.96 -1.42
C ILE A 20 3.66 -13.98 -1.78
N ASN A 21 4.30 -13.77 -2.93
CA ASN A 21 5.35 -14.65 -3.45
C ASN A 21 6.65 -14.46 -2.66
N THR A 22 7.11 -13.21 -2.56
CA THR A 22 8.38 -12.85 -1.94
C THR A 22 8.30 -11.47 -1.32
N ILE A 23 9.01 -11.30 -0.20
CA ILE A 23 9.30 -10.02 0.41
C ILE A 23 10.82 -9.91 0.56
N ASN A 24 11.39 -8.78 0.16
CA ASN A 24 12.81 -8.48 0.39
C ASN A 24 12.99 -6.99 0.74
N GLN A 25 14.24 -6.60 1.00
CA GLN A 25 14.62 -5.21 1.26
C GLN A 25 15.85 -4.85 0.41
N SER A 26 15.95 -3.60 -0.01
CA SER A 26 17.07 -3.06 -0.79
C SER A 26 17.27 -1.56 -0.50
N ILE A 27 18.02 -0.87 -1.37
CA ILE A 27 18.22 0.58 -1.48
C ILE A 27 18.21 1.01 -2.97
N GLU A 28 17.66 0.15 -3.84
CA GLU A 28 17.87 0.23 -5.30
C GLU A 28 16.57 0.53 -6.07
N ASP A 29 15.42 0.17 -5.49
CA ASP A 29 14.10 0.28 -6.14
C ASP A 29 13.28 1.47 -5.61
N GLY A 30 13.67 2.02 -4.46
CA GLY A 30 13.06 3.19 -3.80
C GLY A 30 13.33 4.53 -4.49
N PHE A 31 12.91 5.62 -3.86
CA PHE A 31 13.16 6.97 -4.38
C PHE A 31 14.55 7.49 -4.02
N ASP A 32 15.07 7.09 -2.86
CA ASP A 32 16.39 7.48 -2.35
C ASP A 32 17.33 6.27 -2.27
N ASP A 33 18.50 6.36 -2.91
CA ASP A 33 19.49 5.27 -2.91
C ASP A 33 20.28 5.15 -1.59
N GLU A 34 19.93 5.95 -0.58
CA GLU A 34 20.43 5.88 0.78
C GLU A 34 19.43 5.29 1.79
N ASN A 35 18.13 5.22 1.45
CA ASN A 35 17.07 4.73 2.34
C ASN A 35 16.74 3.26 2.07
N LEU A 36 16.36 2.53 3.13
CA LEU A 36 15.87 1.16 2.97
C LEU A 36 14.42 1.16 2.52
N GLU A 37 14.12 0.39 1.49
CA GLU A 37 12.76 0.03 1.08
C GLU A 37 12.44 -1.45 1.35
N VAL A 38 11.15 -1.75 1.47
CA VAL A 38 10.62 -3.12 1.39
C VAL A 38 9.99 -3.35 0.02
N ASN A 39 10.31 -4.48 -0.61
CA ASN A 39 9.73 -4.90 -1.88
C ASN A 39 8.79 -6.08 -1.68
N VAL A 40 7.62 -6.02 -2.30
CA VAL A 40 6.57 -7.05 -2.24
C VAL A 40 6.23 -7.51 -3.64
N TYR A 41 6.23 -8.83 -3.84
CA TYR A 41 5.91 -9.47 -5.11
C TYR A 41 4.71 -10.40 -4.95
N PHE A 42 3.74 -10.34 -5.85
CA PHE A 42 2.56 -11.21 -5.86
C PHE A 42 1.97 -11.36 -7.27
N ASP A 43 1.29 -12.48 -7.53
CA ASP A 43 0.74 -12.78 -8.86
C ASP A 43 -0.68 -12.22 -9.04
N ASP A 44 -0.90 -11.53 -10.15
CA ASP A 44 -2.23 -11.10 -10.59
C ASP A 44 -2.90 -12.18 -11.48
N PRO A 45 -4.19 -12.51 -11.24
CA PRO A 45 -4.95 -13.42 -12.11
C PRO A 45 -5.15 -12.90 -13.54
N GLU A 46 -5.00 -13.78 -14.54
CA GLU A 46 -5.30 -13.44 -15.93
C GLU A 46 -6.81 -13.19 -16.18
N ASP A 47 -7.12 -12.31 -17.14
CA ASP A 47 -8.47 -12.09 -17.71
C ASP A 47 -9.52 -11.52 -16.72
N GLU A 48 -9.10 -11.00 -15.57
CA GLU A 48 -9.96 -10.32 -14.58
C GLU A 48 -9.39 -8.93 -14.29
N GLU A 49 -10.24 -7.91 -14.13
CA GLU A 49 -9.80 -6.58 -13.69
C GLU A 49 -9.69 -6.57 -12.18
N ASN A 50 -8.50 -6.29 -11.65
CA ASN A 50 -8.19 -6.46 -10.25
C ASN A 50 -7.55 -5.22 -9.60
N TYR A 51 -7.88 -5.03 -8.33
CA TYR A 51 -7.47 -3.90 -7.53
C TYR A 51 -7.00 -4.39 -6.17
N TYR A 52 -5.90 -3.82 -5.71
CA TYR A 52 -5.24 -4.23 -4.49
C TYR A 52 -4.96 -3.05 -3.58
N LEU A 53 -4.85 -3.36 -2.30
CA LEU A 53 -4.41 -2.43 -1.26
C LEU A 53 -3.30 -3.12 -0.47
N LEU A 54 -2.12 -2.49 -0.48
CA LEU A 54 -1.05 -2.84 0.42
C LEU A 54 -1.09 -1.94 1.64
N LYS A 55 -0.91 -2.55 2.80
CA LYS A 55 -0.83 -1.85 4.08
C LYS A 55 0.52 -2.16 4.71
N TYR A 56 1.28 -1.11 4.97
CA TYR A 56 2.57 -1.15 5.64
C TYR A 56 2.44 -0.58 7.05
N TYR A 57 2.86 -1.34 8.04
CA TYR A 57 2.84 -0.90 9.44
C TYR A 57 4.14 -1.26 10.14
N GLU A 58 4.91 -0.25 10.52
CA GLU A 58 6.08 -0.44 11.38
C GLU A 58 5.66 -0.47 12.86
N GLU A 59 6.24 -1.38 13.65
CA GLU A 59 6.00 -1.43 15.08
C GLU A 59 6.47 -0.15 15.78
N GLY A 60 5.53 0.68 16.21
CA GLY A 60 5.80 1.95 16.87
C GLY A 60 5.13 3.13 16.19
N ASP A 61 4.79 2.98 14.91
CA ASP A 61 4.10 4.01 14.15
C ASP A 61 2.67 4.24 14.66
N LEU A 62 2.21 5.48 14.54
CA LEU A 62 0.86 5.87 14.93
C LEU A 62 -0.18 5.37 13.91
N LEU A 63 0.16 5.44 12.63
CA LEU A 63 -0.69 5.11 11.49
C LEU A 63 0.03 4.11 10.57
N SER A 64 -0.73 3.49 9.68
CA SER A 64 -0.19 2.64 8.63
C SER A 64 -0.23 3.39 7.31
N SER A 65 0.74 3.11 6.45
CA SER A 65 0.78 3.60 5.08
C SER A 65 -0.02 2.66 4.17
N LEU A 66 -0.70 3.23 3.19
CA LEU A 66 -1.67 2.53 2.35
C LEU A 66 -1.37 2.82 0.89
N GLU A 67 -1.03 1.78 0.14
CA GLU A 67 -0.72 1.88 -1.30
C GLU A 67 -1.83 1.23 -2.12
N ASP A 68 -2.41 2.00 -3.04
CA ASP A 68 -3.42 1.52 -3.97
C ASP A 68 -2.80 1.04 -5.28
N VAL A 69 -3.08 -0.22 -5.66
CA VAL A 69 -2.48 -0.85 -6.83
C VAL A 69 -3.58 -1.31 -7.80
N SER A 70 -3.43 -0.94 -9.08
CA SER A 70 -4.28 -1.37 -10.20
C SER A 70 -3.50 -2.32 -11.10
N ASP A 71 -4.18 -3.35 -11.62
CA ASP A 71 -3.62 -4.31 -12.57
C ASP A 71 -3.55 -3.80 -14.03
N GLU A 72 -4.03 -2.58 -14.33
CA GLU A 72 -4.24 -2.07 -15.70
C GLU A 72 -3.05 -2.30 -16.65
N PHE A 73 -1.82 -2.24 -16.13
CA PHE A 73 -0.58 -2.41 -16.91
C PHE A 73 0.18 -3.71 -16.63
N VAL A 74 -0.32 -4.54 -15.71
CA VAL A 74 0.35 -5.75 -15.22
C VAL A 74 -0.57 -6.97 -15.18
N ASN A 75 -1.80 -6.89 -15.73
CA ASN A 75 -2.79 -7.96 -15.71
C ASN A 75 -2.22 -9.33 -16.10
N GLY A 76 -2.43 -10.33 -15.25
CA GLY A 76 -1.93 -11.69 -15.46
C GLY A 76 -0.43 -11.88 -15.23
N ASN A 77 0.29 -10.86 -14.75
CA ASN A 77 1.72 -10.92 -14.46
C ASN A 77 1.99 -10.73 -12.96
N GLU A 78 3.23 -11.00 -12.56
CA GLU A 78 3.70 -10.66 -11.21
C GLU A 78 3.74 -9.14 -11.04
N ILE A 79 3.11 -8.67 -9.97
CA ILE A 79 3.12 -7.28 -9.52
C ILE A 79 4.28 -7.10 -8.54
N HIS A 80 5.02 -6.01 -8.71
CA HIS A 80 6.04 -5.53 -7.79
C HIS A 80 5.58 -4.19 -7.22
N ASP A 81 5.46 -4.15 -5.90
CA ASP A 81 5.24 -2.93 -5.12
C ASP A 81 6.44 -2.70 -4.20
N PHE A 82 6.79 -1.44 -3.94
CA PHE A 82 7.81 -1.08 -2.97
C PHE A 82 7.30 0.00 -2.03
N TYR A 83 7.78 -0.02 -0.78
CA TYR A 83 7.49 1.03 0.19
C TYR A 83 8.77 1.50 0.86
N GLU A 84 9.01 2.80 0.78
CA GLU A 84 10.13 3.54 1.37
C GLU A 84 9.55 4.63 2.27
N LYS A 85 10.06 4.76 3.49
CA LYS A 85 9.72 5.88 4.37
C LYS A 85 10.68 7.03 4.09
N GLU A 86 10.12 8.20 3.81
CA GLU A 86 10.90 9.44 3.76
C GLU A 86 11.31 9.85 5.18
N ASP A 87 12.48 10.46 5.31
CA ASP A 87 12.91 11.11 6.55
C ASP A 87 12.30 12.52 6.58
N ASP A 88 11.22 12.71 7.36
CA ASP A 88 10.47 13.96 7.45
C ASP A 88 10.39 14.45 8.90
N GLU A 89 11.21 15.46 9.20
CA GLU A 89 11.27 16.10 10.52
C GLU A 89 9.94 16.75 10.96
N ASP A 90 9.07 17.16 10.01
CA ASP A 90 7.80 17.84 10.31
C ASP A 90 6.70 16.83 10.70
N SER A 91 6.66 15.65 10.05
CA SER A 91 5.74 14.56 10.38
C SER A 91 6.28 13.66 11.51
N GLY A 92 7.60 13.64 11.69
CA GLY A 92 8.30 12.73 12.60
C GLY A 92 8.40 11.30 12.04
N GLU A 93 8.23 11.13 10.74
CA GLU A 93 8.54 9.88 10.04
C GLU A 93 10.05 9.79 9.84
N GLU A 94 10.59 8.60 10.12
CA GLU A 94 12.00 8.30 10.00
C GLU A 94 12.15 7.17 9.00
N ALA A 95 13.20 7.22 8.18
CA ALA A 95 13.51 6.15 7.24
C ALA A 95 13.76 4.81 7.97
N PHE A 96 13.45 3.70 7.30
CA PHE A 96 13.69 2.38 7.85
C PHE A 96 15.17 2.13 8.15
N VAL A 97 15.44 1.44 9.25
CA VAL A 97 16.77 0.98 9.65
C VAL A 97 16.81 -0.54 9.88
N PRO A 98 17.99 -1.17 9.75
CA PRO A 98 18.10 -2.61 10.03
C PRO A 98 17.69 -2.95 11.46
N GLY A 99 16.64 -3.77 11.59
CA GLY A 99 16.10 -4.22 12.87
C GLY A 99 14.65 -3.85 13.10
N ASP A 100 14.10 -2.94 12.29
CA ASP A 100 12.69 -2.57 12.36
C ASP A 100 11.79 -3.75 11.98
N VAL A 101 10.58 -3.74 12.54
CA VAL A 101 9.58 -4.79 12.33
C VAL A 101 8.41 -4.20 11.58
N VAL A 102 8.26 -4.61 10.33
CA VAL A 102 7.19 -4.15 9.44
C VAL A 102 6.19 -5.28 9.19
N GLU A 103 4.92 -5.01 9.50
CA GLU A 103 3.79 -5.84 9.09
C GLU A 103 3.29 -5.37 7.72
N ILE A 104 3.24 -6.31 6.77
CA ILE A 104 2.77 -6.07 5.40
C ILE A 104 1.51 -6.89 5.19
N THR A 105 0.42 -6.23 4.81
CA THR A 105 -0.84 -6.91 4.49
C THR A 105 -1.31 -6.56 3.09
N LEU A 106 -1.59 -7.59 2.29
CA LEU A 106 -2.17 -7.47 0.96
C LEU A 106 -3.68 -7.75 1.01
N TYR A 107 -4.47 -6.86 0.44
CA TYR A 107 -5.91 -7.04 0.26
C TYR A 107 -6.28 -6.97 -1.22
N ALA A 108 -7.14 -7.86 -1.69
CA ALA A 108 -7.92 -7.64 -2.90
C ALA A 108 -9.19 -6.85 -2.54
N ILE A 109 -9.43 -5.76 -3.26
CA ILE A 109 -10.47 -4.78 -2.95
C ILE A 109 -11.32 -4.47 -4.17
N SER A 110 -12.52 -3.89 -3.96
CA SER A 110 -13.31 -3.42 -5.09
C SER A 110 -12.72 -2.17 -5.75
N GLU A 111 -12.96 -1.99 -7.05
CA GLU A 111 -12.64 -0.76 -7.81
C GLU A 111 -13.12 0.50 -7.08
N ARG A 112 -14.31 0.44 -6.46
CA ARG A 112 -14.88 1.59 -5.74
C ARG A 112 -14.03 1.98 -4.54
N TYR A 113 -13.49 1.01 -3.81
CA TYR A 113 -12.64 1.29 -2.66
C TYR A 113 -11.25 1.69 -3.08
N TYR A 114 -10.72 1.09 -4.15
CA TYR A 114 -9.48 1.54 -4.78
C TYR A 114 -9.57 3.02 -5.14
N ASN A 115 -10.61 3.44 -5.86
CA ASN A 115 -10.83 4.84 -6.21
C ASN A 115 -10.97 5.75 -4.99
N TYR A 116 -11.53 5.26 -3.89
CA TYR A 116 -11.61 6.05 -2.65
C TYR A 116 -10.24 6.23 -1.99
N ILE A 117 -9.44 5.15 -1.88
CA ILE A 117 -8.09 5.20 -1.33
C ILE A 117 -7.18 6.07 -2.20
N LYS A 118 -7.23 5.90 -3.52
CA LYS A 118 -6.49 6.74 -4.47
C LYS A 118 -6.74 8.23 -4.25
N ILE A 119 -8.01 8.64 -4.17
CA ILE A 119 -8.38 10.04 -3.94
C ILE A 119 -7.92 10.53 -2.55
N LEU A 120 -7.87 9.64 -1.56
CA LEU A 120 -7.38 9.95 -0.22
C LEU A 120 -5.85 10.16 -0.23
N ASN A 121 -5.11 9.27 -0.89
CA ASN A 121 -3.65 9.33 -1.03
C ASN A 121 -3.23 10.58 -1.80
N GLU A 122 -3.88 10.88 -2.93
CA GLU A 122 -3.65 12.10 -3.72
C GLU A 122 -3.83 13.42 -2.94
N GLN A 123 -4.60 13.40 -1.84
CA GLN A 123 -4.77 14.57 -0.95
C GLN A 123 -3.67 14.71 0.09
N THR A 124 -2.99 13.62 0.44
CA THR A 124 -1.88 13.61 1.40
C THR A 124 -0.59 14.07 0.72
N ASP A 125 -0.41 13.74 -0.57
CA ASP A 125 0.79 14.08 -1.36
C ASP A 125 0.79 15.54 -1.90
N SER A 126 -0.17 16.38 -1.49
CA SER A 126 -0.42 17.74 -2.03
C SER A 126 0.08 18.89 -1.15
#